data_AF-A0A356EN26-F1
#
_entry.id   AF-A0A356EN26-F1
#
_cell.length_a   1.000
_cell.length_b   1.000
_cell.length_c   1.000
_cell.angle_alpha   90.00
_cell.angle_beta   90.00
_cell.angle_gamma   90.00
#
_symmetry.space_group_name_H-M   'P 1'
#
loop_
_entity.id
_entity.type
_entity.pdbx_description
1 polymer ?
#
loop_
_entity_poly.entity_id
_entity_poly.type
_entity_poly.pdbx_seq_one_letter_code
_entity_poly.pdbx_strand_id
1 'polypeptide(L)'
;MFKEEHKESAFEWTMLGQIDVGRPNLGFKTDVAVYRLMQFTLRDVLIRQYGVEAADNVFYAAGETAGRHFYENLITKRDSFGDFVAELQDLLKDLGIGILRVEKGDLEKL
;
A
#
# COMPACT_ATOMS: atom_id res chain seq x y z
N MET A 1 -24.77 -2.68 -0.60
CA MET A 1 -23.49 -2.15 -1.08
C MET A 1 -22.73 -1.64 0.13
N PHE A 2 -22.35 -2.53 1.05
CA PHE A 2 -21.90 -2.26 2.43
C PHE A 2 -22.99 -1.74 3.37
N LYS A 3 -23.03 -2.28 4.59
CA LYS A 3 -24.02 -1.97 5.65
C LYS A 3 -23.34 -1.80 7.02
N GLU A 4 -22.02 -1.73 7.03
CA GLU A 4 -21.20 -1.81 8.24
C GLU A 4 -20.54 -0.46 8.47
N GLU A 5 -20.65 0.03 9.70
CA GLU A 5 -19.93 1.20 10.16
C GLU A 5 -18.68 0.72 10.91
N HIS A 6 -17.53 1.29 10.56
CA HIS A 6 -16.27 1.03 11.26
C HIS A 6 -15.69 2.34 11.76
N LYS A 7 -15.29 2.36 13.03
CA LYS A 7 -14.54 3.48 13.63
C LYS A 7 -13.03 3.31 13.46
N GLU A 8 -12.59 2.08 13.21
CA GLU A 8 -11.19 1.68 13.04
C GLU A 8 -11.05 0.87 11.75
N SER A 9 -9.81 0.65 11.29
CA SER A 9 -9.57 -0.21 10.13
C SER A 9 -10.06 -1.63 10.42
N ALA A 10 -10.91 -2.16 9.55
CA ALA A 10 -11.32 -3.56 9.55
C ALA A 10 -10.61 -4.36 8.44
N PHE A 11 -9.59 -3.78 7.81
CA PHE A 11 -8.86 -4.45 6.73
C PHE A 11 -8.04 -5.61 7.28
N GLU A 12 -8.17 -6.76 6.63
CA GLU A 12 -7.35 -7.95 6.89
C GLU A 12 -6.62 -8.32 5.59
N TRP A 13 -5.37 -8.78 5.67
CA TRP A 13 -4.58 -9.11 4.48
C TRP A 13 -5.26 -10.17 3.60
N THR A 14 -6.01 -11.08 4.22
CA THR A 14 -6.80 -12.11 3.53
C THR A 14 -7.89 -11.55 2.62
N MET A 15 -8.30 -10.29 2.81
CA MET A 15 -9.26 -9.61 1.93
C MET A 15 -8.71 -9.38 0.52
N LEU A 16 -7.39 -9.42 0.32
CA LEU A 16 -6.78 -9.42 -1.03
C LEU A 16 -7.13 -10.69 -1.81
N GLY A 17 -7.53 -11.76 -1.11
CA GLY A 17 -7.84 -13.06 -1.67
C GLY A 17 -6.60 -13.83 -2.14
N GLN A 18 -6.80 -15.09 -2.52
CA GLN A 18 -5.78 -15.90 -3.18
C GLN A 18 -5.75 -15.56 -4.67
N ILE A 19 -4.86 -14.66 -5.07
CA ILE A 19 -4.83 -14.11 -6.43
C ILE A 19 -4.48 -15.19 -7.47
N ASP A 20 -3.58 -16.11 -7.14
CA ASP A 20 -3.21 -17.25 -7.97
C ASP A 20 -4.39 -18.18 -8.26
N VAL A 21 -5.26 -18.42 -7.27
CA VAL A 21 -6.49 -19.21 -7.42
C VAL A 21 -7.61 -18.41 -8.09
N GLY A 22 -7.77 -17.14 -7.72
CA GLY A 22 -8.84 -16.27 -8.21
C GLY A 22 -8.62 -15.73 -9.62
N ARG A 23 -7.37 -15.71 -10.11
CA ARG A 23 -6.99 -15.22 -11.44
C ARG A 23 -6.11 -16.24 -12.17
N PRO A 24 -6.58 -17.48 -12.41
CA PRO A 24 -5.73 -18.56 -12.92
C PRO A 24 -5.09 -18.27 -14.29
N ASN A 25 -5.74 -17.45 -15.12
CA ASN A 25 -5.24 -17.08 -16.45
C ASN A 25 -4.52 -15.72 -16.51
N LEU A 26 -4.66 -14.87 -15.48
CA LEU A 26 -4.12 -13.50 -15.47
C LEU A 26 -3.03 -13.29 -14.40
N GLY A 27 -3.07 -14.07 -13.32
CA GLY A 27 -2.11 -14.04 -12.23
C GLY A 27 -2.08 -12.71 -11.46
N PHE A 28 -0.90 -12.35 -10.98
CA PHE A 28 -0.66 -11.19 -10.11
C PHE A 28 -0.49 -9.87 -10.84
N LYS A 29 -0.49 -9.87 -12.18
CA LYS A 29 -0.19 -8.67 -12.97
C LYS A 29 -1.47 -7.93 -13.39
N THR A 30 -1.37 -6.62 -13.38
CA THR A 30 -2.35 -5.70 -13.98
C THR A 30 -1.57 -4.50 -14.53
N ASP A 31 -2.11 -3.83 -15.56
CA ASP A 31 -1.46 -2.65 -16.12
C ASP A 31 -1.51 -1.47 -15.11
N VAL A 32 -0.39 -0.77 -14.94
CA VAL A 32 -0.28 0.37 -14.01
C VAL A 32 -1.31 1.46 -14.33
N ALA A 33 -1.66 1.66 -15.61
CA ALA A 33 -2.67 2.60 -16.03
C ALA A 33 -4.07 2.25 -15.48
N VAL A 34 -4.40 0.95 -15.35
CA VAL A 34 -5.69 0.51 -14.80
C VAL A 34 -5.80 0.85 -13.32
N TYR A 35 -4.75 0.57 -12.54
CA TYR A 35 -4.69 0.96 -11.13
C TYR A 35 -4.77 2.48 -10.95
N ARG A 36 -3.97 3.23 -11.72
CA ARG A 36 -3.97 4.71 -11.66
C ARG A 36 -5.30 5.31 -12.06
N LEU A 37 -5.98 4.72 -13.05
CA LEU A 37 -7.32 5.16 -13.44
C LEU A 37 -8.29 5.05 -12.26
N MET A 38 -8.31 3.92 -11.54
CA MET A 38 -9.13 3.75 -10.35
C MET A 38 -8.73 4.73 -9.23
N GLN A 39 -7.43 4.85 -8.93
CA GLN A 39 -6.94 5.73 -7.87
C GLN A 39 -7.28 7.21 -8.15
N PHE A 40 -7.02 7.68 -9.37
CA PHE A 40 -7.22 9.09 -9.73
C PHE A 40 -8.69 9.45 -9.86
N THR A 41 -9.53 8.55 -10.37
CA THR A 41 -10.99 8.80 -10.42
C THR A 41 -11.62 8.76 -9.04
N LEU A 42 -11.18 7.87 -8.14
CA LEU A 42 -11.59 7.88 -6.73
C LEU A 42 -11.18 9.19 -6.04
N ARG A 43 -9.94 9.65 -6.24
CA ARG A 43 -9.46 10.92 -5.71
C ARG A 43 -10.28 12.11 -6.20
N ASP A 44 -10.57 12.17 -7.50
CA ASP A 44 -11.39 13.23 -8.09
C ASP A 44 -12.78 13.28 -7.45
N VAL A 45 -13.42 12.12 -7.28
CA VAL A 45 -14.74 12.01 -6.62
C VAL A 45 -14.67 12.48 -5.16
N LEU A 46 -13.63 12.07 -4.40
CA LEU A 46 -13.46 12.48 -3.01
C LEU A 46 -13.26 13.99 -2.89
N ILE A 47 -12.40 14.59 -3.72
CA ILE A 47 -12.18 16.04 -3.74
C ILE A 47 -13.47 16.78 -4.07
N ARG A 48 -14.20 16.32 -5.10
CA ARG A 48 -15.43 16.97 -5.54
C ARG A 48 -16.56 16.91 -4.50
N GLN A 49 -16.62 15.86 -3.68
CA GLN A 49 -17.67 15.67 -2.69
C GLN A 49 -17.31 16.20 -1.30
N TYR A 50 -16.04 16.06 -0.89
CA TYR A 50 -15.60 16.28 0.49
C TYR A 50 -14.47 17.32 0.61
N GLY A 51 -13.98 17.86 -0.51
CA GLY A 51 -12.89 18.83 -0.52
C GLY A 51 -11.51 18.18 -0.47
N VAL A 52 -10.49 19.02 -0.69
CA VAL A 52 -9.10 18.57 -0.81
C VAL A 52 -8.56 18.01 0.50
N GLU A 53 -8.80 18.69 1.62
CA GLU A 53 -8.29 18.30 2.94
C GLU A 53 -8.83 16.93 3.38
N ALA A 54 -10.14 16.70 3.23
CA ALA A 54 -10.73 15.41 3.56
C ALA A 54 -10.20 14.29 2.65
N ALA A 55 -10.07 14.56 1.35
CA ALA A 55 -9.48 13.60 0.43
C ALA A 55 -8.03 13.25 0.79
N ASP A 56 -7.22 14.25 1.13
CA ASP A 56 -5.82 14.06 1.55
C ASP A 56 -5.72 13.17 2.80
N ASN A 57 -6.53 13.47 3.83
CA ASN A 57 -6.61 12.66 5.05
C ASN A 57 -7.02 11.21 4.77
N VAL A 58 -7.98 10.98 3.88
CA VAL A 58 -8.40 9.63 3.48
C VAL A 58 -7.26 8.87 2.79
N PHE A 59 -6.56 9.51 1.85
CA PHE A 59 -5.42 8.87 1.16
C PHE A 59 -4.26 8.60 2.11
N TYR A 60 -3.96 9.52 3.03
CA TYR A 60 -2.94 9.32 4.06
C TYR A 60 -3.28 8.12 4.94
N ALA A 61 -4.49 8.06 5.49
CA ALA A 61 -4.91 6.97 6.38
C ALA A 61 -4.94 5.61 5.66
N ALA A 62 -5.42 5.58 4.41
CA ALA A 62 -5.41 4.37 3.59
C ALA A 62 -3.97 3.92 3.28
N GLY A 63 -3.07 4.86 2.95
CA GLY A 63 -1.66 4.58 2.70
C GLY A 63 -0.93 4.06 3.94
N GLU A 64 -1.20 4.64 5.11
CA GLU A 64 -0.66 4.18 6.38
C GLU A 64 -1.11 2.75 6.69
N THR A 65 -2.41 2.46 6.53
CA THR A 65 -2.97 1.10 6.72
C THR A 65 -2.30 0.11 5.76
N ALA A 66 -2.22 0.44 4.48
CA ALA A 66 -1.54 -0.40 3.50
C ALA A 66 -0.07 -0.64 3.85
N GLY A 67 0.63 0.40 4.33
CA GLY A 67 2.03 0.32 4.76
C GLY A 67 2.25 -0.59 5.97
N ARG A 68 1.36 -0.55 6.98
CA ARG A 68 1.42 -1.45 8.14
C ARG A 68 1.27 -2.90 7.70
N HIS A 69 0.24 -3.21 6.91
CA HIS A 69 0.05 -4.59 6.44
C HIS A 69 1.16 -5.05 5.51
N PHE A 70 1.68 -4.18 4.64
CA PHE A 70 2.84 -4.47 3.81
C PHE A 70 4.05 -4.86 4.68
N TYR A 71 4.35 -4.07 5.70
CA TYR A 71 5.42 -4.37 6.65
C TYR A 71 5.19 -5.69 7.37
N GLU A 72 4.00 -5.89 7.93
CA GLU A 72 3.69 -7.06 8.74
C GLU A 72 3.72 -8.37 7.94
N ASN A 73 3.27 -8.36 6.69
CA ASN A 73 3.06 -9.56 5.87
C ASN A 73 4.21 -9.85 4.90
N LEU A 74 4.99 -8.85 4.49
CA LEU A 74 6.01 -9.02 3.44
C LEU A 74 7.44 -8.80 3.94
N ILE A 75 7.65 -7.91 4.91
CA ILE A 75 8.99 -7.66 5.46
C ILE A 75 9.30 -8.72 6.52
N THR A 76 10.34 -9.53 6.29
CA THR A 76 10.77 -10.61 7.19
C THR A 76 12.06 -10.29 7.92
N LYS A 77 12.92 -9.41 7.36
CA LYS A 77 14.22 -9.05 7.92
C LYS A 77 14.11 -7.74 8.68
N ARG A 78 13.94 -7.85 9.99
CA ARG A 78 13.66 -6.71 10.88
C ARG A 78 14.78 -6.45 11.90
N ASP A 79 15.82 -7.28 11.89
CA ASP A 79 16.84 -7.33 12.95
C ASP A 79 17.83 -6.16 12.88
N SER A 80 18.02 -5.57 11.69
CA SER A 80 18.87 -4.41 11.49
C SER A 80 18.27 -3.43 10.48
N PHE A 81 18.60 -2.14 10.63
CA PHE A 81 18.19 -1.11 9.68
C PHE A 81 18.63 -1.45 8.24
N GLY A 82 19.85 -1.96 8.09
CA GLY A 82 20.40 -2.32 6.77
C GLY A 82 19.63 -3.45 6.10
N ASP A 83 19.34 -4.52 6.85
CA ASP A 83 18.59 -5.66 6.31
C ASP A 83 17.15 -5.29 5.98
N PHE A 84 16.53 -4.48 6.84
CA PHE A 84 15.20 -3.93 6.61
C PHE A 84 15.13 -3.09 5.34
N VAL A 85 16.05 -2.12 5.19
CA VAL A 85 16.07 -1.23 4.02
C VAL A 85 16.33 -2.02 2.75
N ALA A 86 17.26 -2.99 2.77
CA ALA A 86 17.55 -3.82 1.62
C ALA A 86 16.31 -4.62 1.17
N GLU A 87 15.63 -5.30 2.10
CA GLU A 87 14.40 -6.05 1.78
C GLU A 87 13.27 -5.14 1.29
N LEU A 88 13.12 -3.96 1.91
CA LEU A 88 12.14 -2.96 1.47
C LEU A 88 12.42 -2.47 0.05
N GLN A 89 13.69 -2.20 -0.29
CA GLN A 89 14.08 -1.80 -1.65
C GLN A 89 13.73 -2.88 -2.68
N ASP A 90 14.03 -4.15 -2.37
CA ASP A 90 13.73 -5.28 -3.24
C ASP A 90 12.22 -5.45 -3.42
N LEU A 91 11.43 -5.45 -2.34
CA LEU A 91 9.98 -5.59 -2.40
C LEU A 91 9.30 -4.45 -3.18
N LEU A 92 9.70 -3.20 -2.94
CA LEU A 92 9.13 -2.04 -3.65
C LEU A 92 9.39 -2.12 -5.15
N LYS A 93 10.58 -2.59 -5.54
CA LYS A 93 10.96 -2.78 -6.94
C LYS A 93 10.22 -3.95 -7.57
N ASP A 94 10.22 -5.11 -6.92
CA ASP A 94 9.66 -6.36 -7.46
C ASP A 94 8.14 -6.30 -7.58
N LEU A 95 7.46 -5.59 -6.67
CA LEU A 95 6.03 -5.31 -6.75
C LEU A 95 5.68 -4.15 -7.67
N GLY A 96 6.67 -3.47 -8.26
CA GLY A 96 6.46 -2.36 -9.19
C GLY A 96 5.89 -1.10 -8.53
N ILE A 97 6.11 -0.93 -7.22
CA ILE A 97 5.64 0.23 -6.44
C ILE A 97 6.58 1.43 -6.67
N GLY A 98 7.89 1.19 -6.66
CA GLY A 98 8.87 2.25 -6.88
C GLY A 98 10.31 1.80 -6.61
N ILE A 99 11.25 2.70 -6.90
CA ILE A 99 12.67 2.51 -6.57
C ILE A 99 12.99 3.37 -5.36
N LEU A 100 13.28 2.72 -4.24
CA LEU A 100 13.71 3.40 -3.03
C LEU A 100 15.24 3.57 -3.04
N ARG A 101 15.71 4.76 -2.68
CA ARG A 101 17.12 5.08 -2.46
C ARG A 101 17.25 5.90 -1.18
N VAL A 102 18.13 5.47 -0.28
CA VAL A 102 18.41 6.19 0.97
C VAL A 102 19.60 7.12 0.76
N GLU A 103 19.37 8.43 0.84
CA GLU A 103 20.42 9.44 0.66
C GLU A 103 21.10 9.82 1.98
N LYS A 104 20.38 9.71 3.11
CA LYS A 104 20.89 10.01 4.45
C LYS A 104 20.08 9.24 5.50
N GLY A 105 20.75 8.71 6.52
CA GLY A 105 20.13 8.11 7.71
C GLY A 105 20.91 8.48 8.97
N ASP A 106 20.20 8.81 10.05
CA ASP A 106 20.77 9.07 11.38
C ASP A 106 20.70 7.77 12.21
N LEU A 107 21.70 6.91 12.02
CA LEU A 107 21.74 5.57 12.63
C LEU A 107 21.99 5.61 14.15
N GLU A 108 22.45 6.75 14.68
CA GLU A 108 22.75 6.91 16.10
C GLU A 108 21.50 7.16 16.95
N LYS A 109 20.36 7.47 16.31
CA LYS A 109 19.06 7.75 16.97
C LYS A 109 17.98 6.72 16.67
N LEU A 110 18.37 5.59 16.06
CA LEU A 110 17.49 4.48 15.71
C LEU A 110 17.26 3.53 16.89
#